data_AF-A0A1F6CR83-F1
#
_entry.id   AF-A0A1F6CR83-F1
#
_cell.length_a   1.000
_cell.length_b   1.000
_cell.length_c   1.000
_cell.angle_alpha   90.00
_cell.angle_beta   90.00
_cell.angle_gamma   90.00
#
_symmetry.space_group_name_H-M   'P 1'
#
loop_
_entity.id
_entity.type
_entity.pdbx_description
1 polymer ?
#
loop_
_entity_poly.entity_id
_entity_poly.type
_entity_poly.pdbx_seq_one_letter_code
_entity_poly.pdbx_strand_id
1 'polypeptide(L)'
;MTVVLIWTGGCAKKEEMREGERMAARARLLEDSPDSLAQAVALYGQVAERFTGLPAGQQARDRAERLTRVGEVYRRTGKTVVGDSAVIQVCREVLTIAPDYRPAIRRLGGLYHSQIDFVAQLASNPAWHNEGLMKQAWSLWQEQDRLWSRYDFRPQGEDREWGDRLCRSSQVVANMLSKYDRYADALATVERGLSYARTDAEAAQAKVYAAYYHFWLKHFEKTTHLAQEALDSGLLEKAEKARAYHAMGLGYTYLFQDSKDRGHLEKAIKALNESLLIEPQNPPARELLRTLRDAKEKLTAASSP
;
A
#
# COMPACT_ATOMS: atom_id res chain seq x y z
N MET A 1 2.07 65.91 17.33
CA MET A 1 1.67 65.48 15.97
C MET A 1 2.15 64.04 15.79
N THR A 2 1.25 63.09 15.98
CA THR A 2 1.57 61.66 15.94
C THR A 2 1.36 61.16 14.51
N VAL A 3 2.44 60.80 13.84
CA VAL A 3 2.39 60.16 12.52
C VAL A 3 2.06 58.69 12.74
N VAL A 4 0.82 58.32 12.39
CA VAL A 4 0.37 56.93 12.27
C VAL A 4 0.98 56.36 10.99
N LEU A 5 2.06 55.59 11.12
CA LEU A 5 2.63 54.82 10.02
C LEU A 5 1.76 53.58 9.78
N ILE A 6 1.15 53.58 8.59
CA ILE A 6 0.16 52.66 8.08
C ILE A 6 0.78 51.26 7.90
N TRP A 7 0.31 50.29 8.70
CA TRP A 7 0.70 48.88 8.66
C TRP A 7 -0.23 48.04 7.75
N THR A 8 -0.66 48.57 6.59
CA THR A 8 -1.68 47.92 5.72
C THR A 8 -1.11 47.14 4.53
N GLY A 9 0.13 47.42 4.09
CA GLY A 9 0.71 46.78 2.90
C GLY A 9 0.98 45.27 3.01
N GLY A 10 1.22 44.77 4.23
CA GLY A 10 1.46 43.34 4.46
C GLY A 10 0.20 42.47 4.44
N CYS A 11 -0.97 43.06 4.69
CA CYS A 11 -2.25 42.32 4.74
C CYS A 11 -2.85 42.14 3.33
N ALA A 12 -2.74 43.15 2.47
CA ALA A 12 -3.21 43.09 1.08
C ALA A 12 -2.46 42.04 0.24
N LYS A 13 -1.11 42.04 0.29
CA LYS A 13 -0.29 41.04 -0.41
C LYS A 13 -0.56 39.60 0.03
N LYS A 14 -0.88 39.39 1.33
CA LYS A 14 -1.25 38.07 1.85
C LYS A 14 -2.59 37.59 1.29
N GLU A 15 -3.56 38.48 1.14
CA GLU A 15 -4.86 38.12 0.57
C GLU A 15 -4.77 37.84 -0.93
N GLU A 16 -3.98 38.62 -1.68
CA GLU A 16 -3.69 38.36 -3.11
C GLU A 16 -3.01 37.00 -3.31
N MET A 17 -2.03 36.64 -2.47
CA MET A 17 -1.41 35.31 -2.51
C MET A 17 -2.43 34.18 -2.28
N ARG A 18 -3.30 34.32 -1.27
CA ARG A 18 -4.37 33.35 -1.00
C ARG A 18 -5.38 33.25 -2.14
N GLU A 19 -5.68 34.34 -2.82
CA GLU A 19 -6.55 34.32 -4.00
C GLU A 19 -5.88 33.58 -5.16
N GLY A 20 -4.59 33.84 -5.42
CA GLY A 20 -3.81 33.12 -6.43
C GLY A 20 -3.76 31.62 -6.17
N GLU A 21 -3.51 31.21 -4.93
CA GLU A 21 -3.55 29.80 -4.51
C GLU A 21 -4.92 29.17 -4.71
N ARG A 22 -6.01 29.87 -4.35
CA ARG A 22 -7.39 29.39 -4.57
C ARG A 22 -7.70 29.21 -6.05
N MET A 23 -7.28 30.13 -6.91
CA MET A 23 -7.49 30.01 -8.36
C MET A 23 -6.65 28.87 -8.96
N ALA A 24 -5.39 28.73 -8.56
CA ALA A 24 -4.54 27.61 -8.97
C ALA A 24 -5.12 26.26 -8.53
N ALA A 25 -5.71 26.19 -7.33
CA ALA A 25 -6.38 24.98 -6.86
C ALA A 25 -7.57 24.57 -7.74
N ARG A 26 -8.34 25.55 -8.28
CA ARG A 26 -9.42 25.27 -9.24
C ARG A 26 -8.89 24.70 -10.56
N ALA A 27 -7.80 25.28 -11.09
CA ALA A 27 -7.15 24.74 -12.30
C ALA A 27 -6.66 23.30 -12.08
N ARG A 28 -6.13 23.01 -10.88
CA ARG A 28 -5.67 21.66 -10.50
C ARG A 28 -6.77 20.60 -10.49
N LEU A 29 -8.03 20.97 -10.23
CA LEU A 29 -9.17 20.05 -10.31
C LEU A 29 -9.44 19.62 -11.75
N LEU A 30 -9.24 20.50 -12.73
CA LEU A 30 -9.40 20.18 -14.15
C LEU A 30 -8.28 19.25 -14.68
N GLU A 31 -7.15 19.15 -13.98
CA GLU A 31 -6.09 18.19 -14.34
C GLU A 31 -6.49 16.73 -14.11
N ASP A 32 -7.64 16.44 -13.47
CA ASP A 32 -8.07 15.07 -13.20
C ASP A 32 -8.53 14.31 -14.45
N SER A 33 -8.73 15.00 -15.57
CA SER A 33 -9.06 14.37 -16.85
C SER A 33 -8.17 14.91 -17.98
N PRO A 34 -7.58 14.02 -18.81
CA PRO A 34 -6.90 14.44 -20.04
C PRO A 34 -7.79 15.27 -20.98
N ASP A 35 -9.11 15.04 -20.96
CA ASP A 35 -10.06 15.78 -21.81
C ASP A 35 -10.23 17.24 -21.36
N SER A 36 -9.96 17.52 -20.08
CA SER A 36 -10.04 18.85 -19.49
C SER A 36 -8.68 19.57 -19.45
N LEU A 37 -7.62 18.96 -19.99
CA LEU A 37 -6.25 19.47 -19.92
C LEU A 37 -6.10 20.85 -20.56
N ALA A 38 -6.75 21.09 -21.70
CA ALA A 38 -6.74 22.39 -22.36
C ALA A 38 -7.38 23.50 -21.50
N GLN A 39 -8.45 23.17 -20.78
CA GLN A 39 -9.11 24.11 -19.86
C GLN A 39 -8.23 24.37 -18.62
N ALA A 40 -7.55 23.34 -18.10
CA ALA A 40 -6.59 23.50 -17.00
C ALA A 40 -5.44 24.44 -17.38
N VAL A 41 -4.84 24.25 -18.57
CA VAL A 41 -3.79 25.13 -19.11
C VAL A 41 -4.28 26.58 -19.22
N ALA A 42 -5.48 26.80 -19.76
CA ALA A 42 -6.06 28.13 -19.88
C ALA A 42 -6.27 28.82 -18.52
N LEU A 43 -6.79 28.11 -17.51
CA LEU A 43 -6.96 28.66 -16.17
C LEU A 43 -5.62 28.97 -15.49
N TYR A 44 -4.60 28.13 -15.63
CA TYR A 44 -3.27 28.45 -15.13
C TYR A 44 -2.66 29.68 -15.82
N GLY A 45 -2.92 29.85 -17.12
CA GLY A 45 -2.55 31.08 -17.85
C GLY A 45 -3.16 32.33 -17.22
N GLN A 46 -4.47 32.29 -16.90
CA GLN A 46 -5.15 33.41 -16.21
C GLN A 46 -4.56 33.70 -14.83
N VAL A 47 -4.18 32.67 -14.07
CA VAL A 47 -3.50 32.84 -12.77
C VAL A 47 -2.12 33.48 -12.96
N ALA A 48 -1.35 33.02 -13.96
CA ALA A 48 -0.03 33.56 -14.24
C ALA A 48 -0.08 35.05 -14.62
N GLU A 49 -1.05 35.45 -15.44
CA GLU A 49 -1.26 36.84 -15.85
C GLU A 49 -1.72 37.71 -14.66
N ARG A 50 -2.74 37.26 -13.94
CA ARG A 50 -3.37 38.04 -12.85
C ARG A 50 -2.44 38.24 -11.65
N PHE A 51 -1.60 37.26 -11.33
CA PHE A 51 -0.70 37.29 -10.18
C PHE A 51 0.77 37.43 -10.61
N THR A 52 1.01 38.23 -11.66
CA THR A 52 2.35 38.51 -12.18
C THR A 52 3.27 39.07 -11.07
N GLY A 53 4.48 38.50 -10.95
CA GLY A 53 5.45 38.90 -9.93
C GLY A 53 5.21 38.29 -8.54
N LEU A 54 4.16 37.49 -8.36
CA LEU A 54 3.93 36.69 -7.14
C LEU A 54 4.31 35.22 -7.36
N PRO A 55 4.66 34.48 -6.29
CA PRO A 55 5.00 33.06 -6.38
C PRO A 55 3.90 32.21 -7.04
N ALA A 56 2.63 32.47 -6.72
CA ALA A 56 1.50 31.74 -7.31
C ALA A 56 1.41 31.92 -8.83
N GLY A 57 1.67 33.13 -9.35
CA GLY A 57 1.68 33.39 -10.79
C GLY A 57 2.81 32.67 -11.51
N GLN A 58 4.02 32.67 -10.93
CA GLN A 58 5.16 31.92 -11.48
C GLN A 58 4.90 30.42 -11.49
N GLN A 59 4.42 29.85 -10.38
CA GLN A 59 4.08 28.43 -10.29
C GLN A 59 3.01 28.02 -11.30
N ALA A 60 1.98 28.86 -11.49
CA ALA A 60 0.93 28.63 -12.48
C ALA A 60 1.49 28.65 -13.91
N ARG A 61 2.38 29.59 -14.24
CA ARG A 61 3.06 29.65 -15.53
C ARG A 61 3.84 28.38 -15.83
N ASP A 62 4.71 27.98 -14.89
CA ASP A 62 5.53 26.78 -15.03
C ASP A 62 4.66 25.53 -15.16
N ARG A 63 3.52 25.48 -14.45
CA ARG A 63 2.56 24.37 -14.55
C ARG A 63 1.87 24.35 -15.91
N ALA A 64 1.39 25.49 -16.41
CA ALA A 64 0.75 25.60 -17.73
C ALA A 64 1.69 25.13 -18.86
N GLU A 65 2.97 25.51 -18.80
CA GLU A 65 3.97 25.09 -19.77
C GLU A 65 4.19 23.56 -19.75
N ARG A 66 4.29 22.96 -18.55
CA ARG A 66 4.38 21.49 -18.41
C ARG A 66 3.14 20.80 -18.99
N LEU A 67 1.95 21.27 -18.63
CA LEU A 67 0.69 20.66 -19.08
C LEU A 67 0.45 20.81 -20.58
N THR A 68 0.91 21.91 -21.18
CA THR A 68 0.91 22.08 -22.65
C THR A 68 1.71 20.96 -23.33
N ARG A 69 2.93 20.68 -22.84
CA ARG A 69 3.78 19.58 -23.35
C ARG A 69 3.14 18.20 -23.11
N VAL A 70 2.48 17.99 -21.97
CA VAL A 70 1.68 16.77 -21.73
C VAL A 70 0.58 16.61 -22.79
N GLY A 71 -0.12 17.69 -23.13
CA GLY A 71 -1.16 17.68 -24.16
C GLY A 71 -0.64 17.40 -25.58
N GLU A 72 0.62 17.76 -25.87
CA GLU A 72 1.30 17.40 -27.12
C GLU A 72 1.58 15.90 -27.20
N VAL A 73 2.06 15.28 -26.10
CA VAL A 73 2.25 13.82 -26.03
C VAL A 73 0.93 13.10 -26.30
N TYR A 74 -0.15 13.48 -25.61
CA TYR A 74 -1.46 12.85 -25.83
C TYR A 74 -1.95 13.03 -27.27
N ARG A 75 -1.86 14.24 -27.86
CA ARG A 75 -2.25 14.46 -29.27
C ARG A 75 -1.44 13.62 -30.25
N ARG A 76 -0.12 13.52 -30.07
CA ARG A 76 0.74 12.70 -30.94
C ARG A 76 0.35 11.23 -30.90
N THR A 77 -0.11 10.75 -29.75
CA THR A 77 -0.48 9.34 -29.52
C THR A 77 -1.95 9.04 -29.84
N GLY A 78 -2.78 10.08 -30.00
CA GLY A 78 -4.23 10.08 -29.76
C GLY A 78 -5.15 9.28 -30.68
N LYS A 79 -4.67 8.31 -31.47
CA LYS A 79 -5.52 7.37 -32.24
C LYS A 79 -4.97 5.95 -32.41
N THR A 80 -3.75 5.64 -31.95
CA THR A 80 -3.03 4.39 -32.30
C THR A 80 -2.50 3.61 -31.10
N VAL A 81 -2.77 4.06 -29.86
CA VAL A 81 -2.35 3.32 -28.66
C VAL A 81 -3.28 2.13 -28.46
N VAL A 82 -2.90 0.99 -29.05
CA VAL A 82 -3.53 -0.31 -28.81
C VAL A 82 -2.59 -1.15 -27.96
N GLY A 83 -3.08 -1.62 -26.81
CA GLY A 83 -2.36 -2.51 -25.91
C GLY A 83 -1.57 -1.80 -24.80
N ASP A 84 -1.41 -2.51 -23.69
CA ASP A 84 -0.87 -1.99 -22.43
C ASP A 84 0.54 -1.42 -22.55
N SER A 85 1.40 -2.03 -23.37
CA SER A 85 2.80 -1.58 -23.56
C SER A 85 2.87 -0.15 -24.10
N ALA A 86 2.05 0.17 -25.10
CA ALA A 86 2.00 1.50 -25.67
C ALA A 86 1.44 2.52 -24.66
N VAL A 87 0.42 2.14 -23.88
CA VAL A 87 -0.12 3.01 -22.81
C VAL A 87 0.93 3.28 -21.72
N ILE A 88 1.70 2.26 -21.32
CA ILE A 88 2.78 2.39 -20.33
C ILE A 88 3.83 3.40 -20.82
N GLN A 89 4.26 3.30 -22.08
CA GLN A 89 5.24 4.22 -22.66
C GLN A 89 4.74 5.67 -22.64
N VAL A 90 3.49 5.90 -23.06
CA VAL A 90 2.88 7.23 -23.04
C VAL A 90 2.80 7.79 -21.62
N CYS A 91 2.37 6.99 -20.64
CA CYS A 91 2.30 7.44 -19.26
C CYS A 91 3.69 7.77 -18.71
N ARG A 92 4.72 6.96 -18.99
CA ARG A 92 6.10 7.23 -18.56
C ARG A 92 6.66 8.51 -19.18
N GLU A 93 6.37 8.77 -20.45
CA GLU A 93 6.77 10.02 -21.11
C GLU A 93 6.08 11.23 -20.47
N VAL A 94 4.78 11.15 -20.22
CA VAL A 94 4.02 12.19 -19.50
C VAL A 94 4.62 12.45 -18.12
N LEU A 95 4.97 11.41 -17.38
CA LEU A 95 5.57 11.54 -16.04
C LEU A 95 7.02 12.04 -16.07
N THR A 96 7.70 11.99 -17.20
CA THR A 96 9.00 12.67 -17.39
C THR A 96 8.81 14.19 -17.49
N ILE A 97 7.69 14.63 -18.08
CA ILE A 97 7.35 16.05 -18.25
C ILE A 97 6.71 16.63 -16.98
N ALA A 98 5.80 15.87 -16.38
CA ALA A 98 5.02 16.26 -15.20
C ALA A 98 4.93 15.06 -14.22
N PRO A 99 5.92 14.88 -13.33
CA PRO A 99 6.02 13.72 -12.45
C PRO A 99 4.85 13.51 -11.48
N ASP A 100 4.08 14.56 -11.20
CA ASP A 100 2.92 14.60 -10.32
C ASP A 100 1.59 14.62 -11.09
N TYR A 101 1.59 14.37 -12.41
CA TYR A 101 0.39 14.38 -13.23
C TYR A 101 -0.50 13.15 -12.96
N ARG A 102 -1.54 13.37 -12.16
CA ARG A 102 -2.41 12.34 -11.59
C ARG A 102 -3.02 11.36 -12.60
N PRO A 103 -3.57 11.79 -13.74
CA PRO A 103 -4.15 10.84 -14.69
C PRO A 103 -3.15 9.80 -15.18
N ALA A 104 -1.89 10.21 -15.44
CA ALA A 104 -0.85 9.29 -15.87
C ALA A 104 -0.41 8.35 -14.74
N ILE A 105 -0.24 8.85 -13.51
CA ILE A 105 0.07 8.02 -12.33
C ILE A 105 -1.00 6.95 -12.13
N ARG A 106 -2.27 7.35 -12.10
CA ARG A 106 -3.40 6.44 -11.87
C ARG A 106 -3.56 5.43 -13.00
N ARG A 107 -3.41 5.87 -14.26
CA ARG A 107 -3.50 4.98 -15.42
C ARG A 107 -2.38 3.93 -15.40
N LEU A 108 -1.15 4.37 -15.19
CA LEU A 108 0.02 3.48 -15.09
C LEU A 108 -0.11 2.53 -13.90
N GLY A 109 -0.53 3.07 -12.75
CA GLY A 109 -0.75 2.31 -11.54
C GLY A 109 -1.84 1.25 -11.67
N GLY A 110 -2.85 1.50 -12.51
CA GLY A 110 -3.91 0.54 -12.84
C GLY A 110 -3.39 -0.61 -13.68
N LEU A 111 -2.58 -0.31 -14.69
CA LEU A 111 -1.96 -1.32 -15.54
C LEU A 111 -1.01 -2.21 -14.73
N TYR A 112 -0.17 -1.63 -13.88
CA TYR A 112 0.70 -2.40 -13.00
C TYR A 112 -0.09 -3.26 -12.02
N HIS A 113 -1.13 -2.71 -11.38
CA HIS A 113 -1.98 -3.49 -10.48
C HIS A 113 -2.58 -4.73 -11.17
N SER A 114 -3.21 -4.56 -12.33
CA SER A 114 -3.80 -5.67 -13.07
C SER A 114 -2.77 -6.71 -13.52
N GLN A 115 -1.59 -6.27 -13.96
CA GLN A 115 -0.51 -7.19 -14.35
C GLN A 115 0.09 -7.92 -13.13
N ILE A 116 0.29 -7.24 -12.01
CA ILE A 116 0.79 -7.85 -10.76
C ILE A 116 -0.16 -8.95 -10.32
N ASP A 117 -1.45 -8.66 -10.22
CA ASP A 117 -2.43 -9.64 -9.72
C ASP A 117 -2.45 -10.89 -10.61
N PHE A 118 -2.47 -10.72 -11.93
CA PHE A 118 -2.45 -11.83 -12.87
C PHE A 118 -1.14 -12.64 -12.80
N VAL A 119 0.02 -11.97 -12.91
CA VAL A 119 1.32 -12.65 -12.97
C VAL A 119 1.65 -13.32 -11.62
N ALA A 120 1.33 -12.68 -10.50
CA ALA A 120 1.56 -13.25 -9.17
C ALA A 120 0.68 -14.47 -8.89
N GLN A 121 -0.58 -14.47 -9.35
CA GLN A 121 -1.45 -15.65 -9.27
C GLN A 121 -0.89 -16.81 -10.08
N LEU A 122 -0.45 -16.57 -11.32
CA LEU A 122 0.19 -17.60 -12.15
C LEU A 122 1.48 -18.13 -11.50
N ALA A 123 2.33 -17.24 -11.00
CA ALA A 123 3.57 -17.61 -10.33
C ALA A 123 3.35 -18.38 -9.01
N SER A 124 2.20 -18.21 -8.37
CA SER A 124 1.84 -18.91 -7.12
C SER A 124 1.29 -20.31 -7.37
N ASN A 125 1.04 -20.71 -8.62
CA ASN A 125 0.52 -22.04 -8.93
C ASN A 125 1.63 -23.10 -8.73
N PRO A 126 1.46 -24.03 -7.77
CA PRO A 126 2.48 -25.03 -7.46
C PRO A 126 2.73 -26.02 -8.62
N ALA A 127 1.78 -26.17 -9.54
CA ALA A 127 1.98 -27.05 -10.69
C ALA A 127 3.08 -26.52 -11.63
N TRP A 128 3.24 -25.19 -11.73
CA TRP A 128 4.05 -24.54 -12.76
C TRP A 128 5.06 -23.59 -12.15
N HIS A 129 5.71 -24.00 -11.04
CA HIS A 129 6.70 -23.20 -10.32
C HIS A 129 7.66 -22.49 -11.28
N ASN A 130 7.50 -21.18 -11.44
CA ASN A 130 8.10 -20.40 -12.51
C ASN A 130 8.74 -19.14 -11.92
N GLU A 131 10.04 -19.24 -11.65
CA GLU A 131 10.82 -18.12 -11.14
C GLU A 131 10.81 -16.90 -12.06
N GLY A 132 10.65 -17.08 -13.36
CA GLY A 132 10.57 -15.98 -14.33
C GLY A 132 9.34 -15.11 -14.08
N LEU A 133 8.17 -15.74 -13.90
CA LEU A 133 6.93 -15.05 -13.54
C LEU A 133 7.01 -14.42 -12.15
N MET A 134 7.63 -15.10 -11.18
CA MET A 134 7.85 -14.54 -9.84
C MET A 134 8.71 -13.26 -9.90
N LYS A 135 9.85 -13.31 -10.63
CA LYS A 135 10.74 -12.15 -10.82
C LYS A 135 10.01 -11.02 -11.55
N GLN A 136 9.17 -11.34 -12.53
CA GLN A 136 8.36 -10.37 -13.24
C GLN A 136 7.33 -9.68 -12.34
N ALA A 137 6.53 -10.42 -11.58
CA ALA A 137 5.53 -9.85 -10.67
C ALA A 137 6.18 -8.97 -9.59
N TRP A 138 7.32 -9.43 -9.04
CA TRP A 138 8.04 -8.66 -8.04
C TRP A 138 8.63 -7.37 -8.62
N SER A 139 9.20 -7.42 -9.83
CA SER A 139 9.68 -6.23 -10.55
C SER A 139 8.56 -5.23 -10.84
N LEU A 140 7.39 -5.70 -11.29
CA LEU A 140 6.21 -4.85 -11.49
C LEU A 140 5.76 -4.17 -10.19
N TRP A 141 5.79 -4.89 -9.07
CA TRP A 141 5.48 -4.31 -7.76
C TRP A 141 6.51 -3.26 -7.33
N GLN A 142 7.80 -3.48 -7.59
CA GLN A 142 8.83 -2.46 -7.31
C GLN A 142 8.64 -1.20 -8.16
N GLU A 143 8.25 -1.35 -9.43
CA GLU A 143 7.89 -0.22 -10.29
C GLU A 143 6.64 0.51 -9.79
N GLN A 144 5.63 -0.24 -9.33
CA GLN A 144 4.44 0.31 -8.67
C GLN A 144 4.81 1.10 -7.41
N ASP A 145 5.63 0.53 -6.52
CA ASP A 145 6.09 1.22 -5.31
C ASP A 145 6.88 2.49 -5.67
N ARG A 146 7.80 2.43 -6.64
CA ARG A 146 8.55 3.62 -7.10
C ARG A 146 7.63 4.71 -7.63
N LEU A 147 6.61 4.34 -8.40
CA LEU A 147 5.62 5.28 -8.94
C LEU A 147 4.87 6.01 -7.81
N TRP A 148 4.37 5.26 -6.82
CA TRP A 148 3.51 5.82 -5.77
C TRP A 148 4.26 6.38 -4.57
N SER A 149 5.50 5.98 -4.34
CA SER A 149 6.35 6.50 -3.24
C SER A 149 6.61 8.01 -3.32
N ARG A 150 6.54 8.56 -4.53
CA ARG A 150 6.73 9.98 -4.83
C ARG A 150 5.41 10.75 -4.89
N TYR A 151 4.28 10.05 -4.80
CA TYR A 151 2.97 10.64 -4.93
C TYR A 151 2.46 11.10 -3.57
N ASP A 152 2.11 12.38 -3.49
CA ASP A 152 1.48 12.95 -2.31
C ASP A 152 -0.02 12.63 -2.30
N PHE A 153 -0.37 11.59 -1.53
CA PHE A 153 -1.75 11.11 -1.42
C PHE A 153 -2.65 12.16 -0.77
N ARG A 154 -3.75 12.48 -1.44
CA ARG A 154 -4.78 13.32 -0.84
C ARG A 154 -5.64 12.52 0.13
N PRO A 155 -6.12 13.14 1.22
CA PRO A 155 -6.89 12.44 2.24
C PRO A 155 -8.33 12.07 1.84
N GLN A 156 -8.77 12.31 0.60
CA GLN A 156 -10.17 12.12 0.18
C GLN A 156 -10.31 11.38 -1.16
N GLY A 157 -11.40 10.61 -1.27
CA GLY A 157 -11.85 9.96 -2.51
C GLY A 157 -10.92 8.86 -3.00
N GLU A 158 -10.67 8.87 -4.32
CA GLU A 158 -9.93 7.84 -5.06
C GLU A 158 -8.48 7.63 -4.57
N ASP A 159 -7.83 8.64 -4.00
CA ASP A 159 -6.46 8.51 -3.47
C ASP A 159 -6.42 7.58 -2.25
N ARG A 160 -7.49 7.56 -1.45
CA ARG A 160 -7.65 6.62 -0.34
C ARG A 160 -7.70 5.19 -0.86
N GLU A 161 -8.52 4.97 -1.90
CA GLU A 161 -8.69 3.65 -2.53
C GLU A 161 -7.38 3.15 -3.16
N TRP A 162 -6.58 4.06 -3.73
CA TRP A 162 -5.27 3.71 -4.26
C TRP A 162 -4.29 3.25 -3.20
N GLY A 163 -4.23 3.91 -2.05
CA GLY A 163 -3.40 3.47 -0.92
C GLY A 163 -3.74 2.05 -0.47
N ASP A 164 -5.03 1.77 -0.30
CA ASP A 164 -5.52 0.44 0.06
C ASP A 164 -5.27 -0.60 -1.04
N ARG A 165 -5.42 -0.22 -2.32
CA ARG A 165 -5.10 -1.10 -3.46
C ARG A 165 -3.61 -1.47 -3.49
N LEU A 166 -2.72 -0.52 -3.19
CA LEU A 166 -1.28 -0.80 -3.09
C LEU A 166 -0.96 -1.75 -1.94
N CYS A 167 -1.63 -1.56 -0.79
CA CYS A 167 -1.53 -2.49 0.33
C CYS A 167 -1.93 -3.91 -0.12
N ARG A 168 -3.09 -4.08 -0.76
CA ARG A 168 -3.53 -5.41 -1.26
C ARG A 168 -2.57 -6.02 -2.28
N SER A 169 -2.09 -5.27 -3.26
CA SER A 169 -1.11 -5.79 -4.22
C SER A 169 0.19 -6.24 -3.56
N SER A 170 0.63 -5.56 -2.49
CA SER A 170 1.79 -6.02 -1.73
C SER A 170 1.54 -7.37 -1.05
N GLN A 171 0.33 -7.61 -0.54
CA GLN A 171 -0.03 -8.88 0.11
C GLN A 171 -0.05 -10.02 -0.93
N VAL A 172 -0.57 -9.76 -2.13
CA VAL A 172 -0.57 -10.72 -3.24
C VAL A 172 0.87 -11.11 -3.62
N VAL A 173 1.75 -10.13 -3.79
CA VAL A 173 3.16 -10.35 -4.16
C VAL A 173 3.93 -11.02 -3.03
N ALA A 174 3.72 -10.62 -1.78
CA ALA A 174 4.35 -11.23 -0.63
C ALA A 174 3.92 -12.70 -0.46
N ASN A 175 2.63 -13.00 -0.65
CA ASN A 175 2.13 -14.36 -0.61
C ASN A 175 2.77 -15.22 -1.71
N MET A 176 2.89 -14.69 -2.92
CA MET A 176 3.63 -15.34 -4.00
C MET A 176 5.09 -15.59 -3.61
N LEU A 177 5.83 -14.58 -3.15
CA LEU A 177 7.24 -14.71 -2.74
C LEU A 177 7.44 -15.79 -1.67
N SER A 178 6.49 -15.92 -0.74
CA SER A 178 6.53 -16.95 0.30
C SER A 178 6.43 -18.38 -0.23
N LYS A 179 5.92 -18.61 -1.46
CA LYS A 179 5.90 -19.92 -2.11
C LYS A 179 7.27 -20.33 -2.68
N TYR A 180 8.22 -19.41 -2.69
CA TYR A 180 9.61 -19.59 -3.12
C TYR A 180 10.56 -19.46 -1.93
N ASP A 181 10.06 -19.62 -0.70
CA ASP A 181 10.81 -19.47 0.56
C ASP A 181 11.50 -18.10 0.74
N ARG A 182 11.06 -17.07 -0.02
CA ARG A 182 11.61 -15.71 0.03
C ARG A 182 10.95 -14.87 1.12
N TYR A 183 10.96 -15.38 2.36
CA TYR A 183 10.21 -14.77 3.47
C TYR A 183 10.71 -13.37 3.86
N ALA A 184 12.01 -13.09 3.72
CA ALA A 184 12.56 -11.75 3.96
C ALA A 184 12.03 -10.73 2.95
N ASP A 185 12.02 -11.09 1.66
CA ASP A 185 11.48 -10.25 0.60
C ASP A 185 9.96 -10.07 0.72
N ALA A 186 9.25 -11.14 1.09
CA ALA A 186 7.82 -11.11 1.35
C ALA A 186 7.48 -10.16 2.51
N LEU A 187 8.25 -10.22 3.60
CA LEU A 187 8.08 -9.31 4.74
C LEU A 187 8.33 -7.86 4.33
N ALA A 188 9.45 -7.56 3.67
CA ALA A 188 9.75 -6.21 3.21
C ALA A 188 8.66 -5.65 2.27
N THR A 189 8.11 -6.51 1.41
CA THR A 189 7.02 -6.16 0.50
C THR A 189 5.75 -5.79 1.26
N VAL A 190 5.31 -6.59 2.24
CA VAL A 190 4.08 -6.30 3.00
C VAL A 190 4.25 -5.13 3.98
N GLU A 191 5.42 -4.95 4.59
CA GLU A 191 5.71 -3.78 5.43
C GLU A 191 5.67 -2.49 4.60
N ARG A 192 6.16 -2.55 3.37
CA ARG A 192 6.01 -1.43 2.44
C ARG A 192 4.54 -1.18 2.10
N GLY A 193 3.77 -2.24 1.86
CA GLY A 193 2.31 -2.16 1.69
C GLY A 193 1.56 -1.53 2.86
N LEU A 194 1.93 -1.89 4.10
CA LEU A 194 1.37 -1.32 5.33
C LEU A 194 1.51 0.20 5.37
N SER A 195 2.62 0.75 4.85
CA SER A 195 2.80 2.22 4.76
C SER A 195 1.82 2.92 3.81
N TYR A 196 1.22 2.16 2.88
CA TYR A 196 0.18 2.65 1.97
C TYR A 196 -1.24 2.49 2.50
N ALA A 197 -1.48 1.65 3.49
CA ALA A 197 -2.82 1.43 4.02
C ALA A 197 -3.47 2.76 4.48
N ARG A 198 -4.75 2.91 4.15
CA ARG A 198 -5.60 4.06 4.47
C ARG A 198 -6.88 3.66 5.21
N THR A 199 -7.09 2.37 5.41
CA THR A 199 -8.13 1.82 6.28
C THR A 199 -7.53 0.84 7.28
N ASP A 200 -8.11 0.81 8.47
CA ASP A 200 -7.70 -0.11 9.53
C ASP A 200 -7.95 -1.57 9.14
N ALA A 201 -8.93 -1.83 8.27
CA ALA A 201 -9.22 -3.18 7.76
C ALA A 201 -8.08 -3.70 6.90
N GLU A 202 -7.60 -2.91 5.94
CA GLU A 202 -6.45 -3.27 5.09
C GLU A 202 -5.15 -3.37 5.88
N ALA A 203 -4.96 -2.47 6.86
CA ALA A 203 -3.83 -2.55 7.77
C ALA A 203 -3.88 -3.85 8.60
N ALA A 204 -5.04 -4.22 9.14
CA ALA A 204 -5.22 -5.44 9.92
C ALA A 204 -4.93 -6.69 9.06
N GLN A 205 -5.45 -6.76 7.83
CA GLN A 205 -5.18 -7.88 6.93
C GLN A 205 -3.68 -8.00 6.61
N ALA A 206 -3.01 -6.90 6.27
CA ALA A 206 -1.58 -6.90 5.98
C ALA A 206 -0.74 -7.31 7.21
N LYS A 207 -1.15 -6.96 8.44
CA LYS A 207 -0.51 -7.43 9.68
C LYS A 207 -0.58 -8.95 9.84
N VAL A 208 -1.65 -9.61 9.37
CA VAL A 208 -1.73 -11.09 9.38
C VAL A 208 -0.64 -11.71 8.51
N TYR A 209 -0.42 -11.18 7.32
CA TYR A 209 0.66 -11.62 6.43
C TYR A 209 2.04 -11.33 7.04
N ALA A 210 2.25 -10.12 7.57
CA ALA A 210 3.51 -9.76 8.24
C ALA A 210 3.81 -10.69 9.42
N ALA A 211 2.82 -11.00 10.27
CA ALA A 211 2.97 -11.93 11.38
C ALA A 211 3.43 -13.32 10.91
N TYR A 212 2.84 -13.83 9.82
CA TYR A 212 3.22 -15.10 9.22
C TYR A 212 4.66 -15.09 8.69
N TYR A 213 5.12 -14.01 8.05
CA TYR A 213 6.51 -13.95 7.57
C TYR A 213 7.52 -13.76 8.69
N HIS A 214 7.20 -12.99 9.72
CA HIS A 214 8.00 -12.91 10.93
C HIS A 214 8.19 -14.28 11.59
N PHE A 215 7.18 -15.16 11.52
CA PHE A 215 7.28 -16.50 12.09
C PHE A 215 8.36 -17.32 11.38
N TRP A 216 8.35 -17.32 10.04
CA TRP A 216 9.35 -18.02 9.25
C TRP A 216 10.77 -17.45 9.41
N LEU A 217 10.87 -16.17 9.73
CA LEU A 217 12.12 -15.50 10.08
C LEU A 217 12.50 -15.66 11.56
N LYS A 218 11.76 -16.46 12.32
CA LYS A 218 11.98 -16.76 13.75
C LYS A 218 11.86 -15.54 14.68
N HIS A 219 11.08 -14.54 14.28
CA HIS A 219 10.77 -13.36 15.11
C HIS A 219 9.45 -13.59 15.87
N PHE A 220 9.43 -14.59 16.76
CA PHE A 220 8.19 -15.14 17.33
C PHE A 220 7.39 -14.15 18.19
N GLU A 221 8.06 -13.26 18.94
CA GLU A 221 7.40 -12.18 19.70
C GLU A 221 6.66 -11.24 18.74
N LYS A 222 7.31 -10.86 17.63
CA LYS A 222 6.72 -9.98 16.62
C LYS A 222 5.54 -10.66 15.92
N THR A 223 5.64 -11.96 15.64
CA THR A 223 4.53 -12.78 15.13
C THR A 223 3.31 -12.69 16.03
N THR A 224 3.46 -13.00 17.32
CA THR A 224 2.32 -13.03 18.25
C THR A 224 1.73 -11.64 18.45
N HIS A 225 2.57 -10.60 18.54
CA HIS A 225 2.13 -9.22 18.67
C HIS A 225 1.31 -8.74 17.48
N LEU A 226 1.81 -8.89 16.25
CA LEU A 226 1.10 -8.43 15.05
C LEU A 226 -0.19 -9.21 14.80
N ALA A 227 -0.18 -10.52 15.06
CA ALA A 227 -1.39 -11.34 14.95
C ALA A 227 -2.47 -10.89 15.96
N GLN A 228 -2.06 -10.59 17.20
CA GLN A 228 -2.96 -10.07 18.23
C GLN A 228 -3.52 -8.70 17.85
N GLU A 229 -2.68 -7.76 17.42
CA GLU A 229 -3.14 -6.44 16.94
C GLU A 229 -4.15 -6.55 15.79
N ALA A 230 -3.92 -7.48 14.85
CA ALA A 230 -4.84 -7.72 13.75
C ALA A 230 -6.18 -8.26 14.25
N LEU A 231 -6.18 -9.20 15.19
CA LEU A 231 -7.39 -9.76 15.81
C LEU A 231 -8.16 -8.70 16.62
N ASP A 232 -7.46 -7.89 17.41
CA ASP A 232 -8.03 -6.86 18.29
C ASP A 232 -8.71 -5.74 17.49
N SER A 233 -8.34 -5.54 16.23
CA SER A 233 -9.05 -4.60 15.34
C SER A 233 -10.53 -4.96 15.18
N GLY A 234 -10.89 -6.24 15.27
CA GLY A 234 -12.24 -6.73 14.98
C GLY A 234 -12.62 -6.72 13.49
N LEU A 235 -11.74 -6.23 12.62
CA LEU A 235 -12.02 -5.95 11.19
C LEU A 235 -11.68 -7.12 10.25
N LEU A 236 -11.06 -8.18 10.77
CA LEU A 236 -10.70 -9.34 9.96
C LEU A 236 -11.93 -10.17 9.55
N GLU A 237 -11.96 -10.60 8.29
CA GLU A 237 -12.88 -11.61 7.80
C GLU A 237 -12.54 -13.00 8.38
N LYS A 238 -13.43 -13.97 8.14
CA LYS A 238 -13.36 -15.30 8.74
C LYS A 238 -12.03 -16.00 8.44
N ALA A 239 -11.59 -16.03 7.18
CA ALA A 239 -10.36 -16.70 6.78
C ALA A 239 -9.11 -16.02 7.39
N GLU A 240 -9.08 -14.69 7.39
CA GLU A 240 -8.02 -13.88 7.97
C GLU A 240 -7.92 -14.09 9.48
N LYS A 241 -9.05 -14.17 10.19
CA LYS A 241 -9.09 -14.52 11.62
C LYS A 241 -8.47 -15.88 11.88
N ALA A 242 -8.83 -16.90 11.09
CA ALA A 242 -8.26 -18.24 11.22
C ALA A 242 -6.74 -18.23 11.02
N ARG A 243 -6.25 -17.49 10.03
CA ARG A 243 -4.81 -17.31 9.75
C ARG A 243 -4.08 -16.57 10.87
N ALA A 244 -4.67 -15.50 11.40
CA ALA A 244 -4.08 -14.75 12.50
C ALA A 244 -3.94 -15.62 13.76
N TYR A 245 -5.01 -16.34 14.13
CA TYR A 245 -4.96 -17.31 15.22
C TYR A 245 -3.92 -18.41 14.98
N HIS A 246 -3.82 -18.92 13.74
CA HIS A 246 -2.82 -19.92 13.39
C HIS A 246 -1.39 -19.38 13.56
N ALA A 247 -1.09 -18.20 13.02
CA ALA A 247 0.21 -17.55 13.16
C ALA A 247 0.56 -17.29 14.63
N MET A 248 -0.39 -16.83 15.43
CA MET A 248 -0.22 -16.64 16.86
C MET A 248 0.05 -17.97 17.59
N GLY A 249 -0.66 -19.04 17.25
CA GLY A 249 -0.45 -20.38 17.80
C GLY A 249 0.94 -20.93 17.48
N LEU A 250 1.42 -20.72 16.25
CA LEU A 250 2.78 -21.05 15.84
C LEU A 250 3.82 -20.25 16.63
N GLY A 251 3.65 -18.93 16.74
CA GLY A 251 4.56 -18.06 17.51
C GLY A 251 4.69 -18.50 18.97
N TYR A 252 3.57 -18.69 19.68
CA TYR A 252 3.59 -19.14 21.07
C TYR A 252 4.12 -20.56 21.26
N THR A 253 3.94 -21.45 20.28
CA THR A 253 4.53 -22.79 20.30
C THR A 253 6.04 -22.71 20.41
N TYR A 254 6.69 -21.88 19.59
CA TYR A 254 8.14 -21.78 19.58
C TYR A 254 8.66 -21.00 20.81
N LEU A 255 7.95 -19.96 21.24
CA LEU A 255 8.27 -19.30 22.50
C LEU A 255 8.21 -20.26 23.70
N PHE A 256 7.23 -21.18 23.72
CA PHE A 256 7.18 -22.24 24.73
C PHE A 256 8.35 -23.23 24.58
N GLN A 257 8.71 -23.62 23.36
CA GLN A 257 9.84 -24.53 23.16
C GLN A 257 11.15 -23.94 23.68
N ASP A 258 11.37 -22.64 23.52
CA ASP A 258 12.57 -21.94 23.94
C ASP A 258 12.58 -21.66 25.46
N SER A 259 11.46 -21.18 26.01
CA SER A 259 11.39 -20.74 27.43
C SER A 259 10.91 -21.81 28.41
N LYS A 260 10.22 -22.84 27.92
CA LYS A 260 9.41 -23.78 28.73
C LYS A 260 8.33 -23.11 29.59
N ASP A 261 7.97 -21.86 29.30
CA ASP A 261 6.93 -21.13 30.02
C ASP A 261 5.54 -21.71 29.73
N ARG A 262 4.85 -22.16 30.78
CA ARG A 262 3.47 -22.66 30.71
C ARG A 262 2.49 -21.64 30.15
N GLY A 263 2.71 -20.35 30.39
CA GLY A 263 1.89 -19.27 29.84
C GLY A 263 1.90 -19.26 28.31
N HIS A 264 3.06 -19.52 27.68
CA HIS A 264 3.16 -19.65 26.23
C HIS A 264 2.45 -20.90 25.71
N LEU A 265 2.58 -22.04 26.41
CA LEU A 265 1.88 -23.27 26.03
C LEU A 265 0.36 -23.09 26.02
N GLU A 266 -0.20 -22.45 27.05
CA GLU A 266 -1.65 -22.21 27.14
C GLU A 266 -2.16 -21.27 26.04
N LYS A 267 -1.41 -20.20 25.76
CA LYS A 267 -1.74 -19.29 24.67
C LYS A 267 -1.66 -19.96 23.30
N ALA A 268 -0.66 -20.83 23.07
CA ALA A 268 -0.53 -21.61 21.83
C ALA A 268 -1.75 -22.53 21.62
N ILE A 269 -2.12 -23.30 22.66
CA ILE A 269 -3.28 -24.20 22.62
C ILE A 269 -4.56 -23.40 22.35
N LYS A 270 -4.77 -22.28 23.06
CA LYS A 270 -5.96 -21.43 22.87
C LYS A 270 -6.03 -20.94 21.42
N ALA A 271 -4.96 -20.35 20.90
CA ALA A 271 -4.93 -19.81 19.54
C ALA A 271 -5.18 -20.88 18.47
N LEU A 272 -4.58 -22.07 18.60
CA LEU A 272 -4.81 -23.17 17.65
C LEU A 272 -6.25 -23.71 17.70
N ASN A 273 -6.87 -23.78 18.87
CA ASN A 273 -8.29 -24.14 18.97
C ASN A 273 -9.17 -23.11 18.25
N GLU A 274 -8.95 -21.82 18.47
CA GLU A 274 -9.71 -20.75 17.79
C GLU A 274 -9.53 -20.80 16.26
N SER A 275 -8.31 -21.06 15.79
CA SER A 275 -8.04 -21.26 14.36
C SER A 275 -8.83 -22.45 13.79
N LEU A 276 -8.79 -23.60 14.46
CA LEU A 276 -9.47 -24.83 14.01
C LEU A 276 -10.99 -24.80 14.16
N LEU A 277 -11.53 -23.97 15.05
CA LEU A 277 -12.96 -23.70 15.12
C LEU A 277 -13.46 -23.04 13.82
N ILE A 278 -12.61 -22.20 13.22
CA ILE A 278 -12.93 -21.44 12.01
C ILE A 278 -12.61 -22.26 10.75
N GLU A 279 -11.42 -22.88 10.71
CA GLU A 279 -10.93 -23.72 9.61
C GLU A 279 -10.55 -25.13 10.11
N PRO A 280 -11.54 -26.05 10.26
CA PRO A 280 -11.29 -27.40 10.80
C PRO A 280 -10.35 -28.25 9.92
N GLN A 281 -10.24 -27.90 8.64
CA GLN A 281 -9.48 -28.65 7.63
C GLN A 281 -8.03 -28.18 7.52
N ASN A 282 -7.37 -27.95 8.66
CA ASN A 282 -5.94 -27.65 8.74
C ASN A 282 -5.19 -28.77 9.49
N PRO A 283 -4.71 -29.83 8.78
CA PRO A 283 -4.03 -30.96 9.41
C PRO A 283 -2.76 -30.56 10.21
N PRO A 284 -1.88 -29.66 9.71
CA PRO A 284 -0.73 -29.20 10.49
C PRO A 284 -1.13 -28.59 11.85
N ALA A 285 -2.15 -27.74 11.88
CA ALA A 285 -2.62 -27.13 13.13
C ALA A 285 -3.21 -28.17 14.10
N ARG A 286 -3.93 -29.17 13.60
CA ARG A 286 -4.48 -30.27 14.43
C ARG A 286 -3.39 -31.10 15.08
N GLU A 287 -2.37 -31.47 14.31
CA GLU A 287 -1.26 -32.28 14.80
C GLU A 287 -0.42 -31.51 15.83
N LEU A 288 -0.17 -30.23 15.57
CA LEU A 288 0.53 -29.37 16.53
C LEU A 288 -0.25 -29.23 17.83
N LEU A 289 -1.57 -28.99 17.76
CA LEU A 289 -2.43 -28.88 18.93
C LEU A 289 -2.43 -30.17 19.77
N ARG A 290 -2.46 -31.35 19.13
CA ARG A 290 -2.34 -32.64 19.82
C ARG A 290 -1.03 -32.73 20.60
N THR A 291 0.08 -32.42 19.94
CA THR A 291 1.43 -32.45 20.55
C THR A 291 1.52 -31.52 21.77
N LEU A 292 0.93 -30.33 21.70
CA LEU A 292 0.93 -29.37 22.80
C LEU A 292 0.06 -29.82 23.98
N ARG A 293 -1.05 -30.52 23.73
CA ARG A 293 -1.89 -31.09 24.79
C ARG A 293 -1.15 -32.20 25.53
N ASP A 294 -0.49 -33.11 24.80
CA ASP A 294 0.35 -34.16 25.40
C ASP A 294 1.48 -33.54 26.26
N ALA A 295 2.08 -32.43 25.80
CA ALA A 295 3.09 -31.70 26.57
C ALA A 295 2.50 -31.07 27.84
N LYS A 296 1.28 -30.51 27.78
CA LYS A 296 0.57 -29.95 28.94
C LYS A 296 0.31 -31.02 29.99
N GLU A 297 -0.18 -32.18 29.58
CA GLU A 297 -0.46 -33.31 30.48
C GLU A 297 0.79 -33.79 31.22
N LYS A 298 1.90 -33.96 30.49
CA LYS A 298 3.19 -34.33 31.09
C LYS A 298 3.69 -33.31 32.11
N LEU A 299 3.54 -32.02 31.81
CA LEU A 299 3.91 -30.94 32.73
C LEU A 299 3.02 -30.96 33.98
N THR A 300 1.71 -31.18 33.85
CA THR A 300 0.81 -31.27 35.01
C THR A 300 1.10 -32.49 35.88
N ALA A 301 1.41 -33.65 35.26
CA ALA A 301 1.79 -34.86 35.98
C ALA A 301 3.11 -34.67 36.75
N ALA A 302 4.10 -34.01 36.14
CA ALA A 302 5.38 -33.72 36.79
C ALA A 302 5.28 -32.68 37.93
N SER A 303 4.18 -31.95 38.04
CA SER A 303 3.93 -31.00 39.14
C SER A 303 2.93 -31.51 40.18
N SER A 304 2.43 -32.74 40.02
CA SER A 304 1.60 -33.41 41.02
C SER A 304 2.53 -34.17 41.98
N PRO A 305 2.50 -33.89 43.30
CA PRO A 305 3.39 -34.49 44.28
C PRO A 305 3.17 -35.99 44.48
#